data_AF-A0A7V4E469-F1
#
_entry.id   AF-A0A7V4E469-F1
#
_cell.length_a   1.000
_cell.length_b   1.000
_cell.length_c   1.000
_cell.angle_alpha   90.00
_cell.angle_beta   90.00
_cell.angle_gamma   90.00
#
_symmetry.space_group_name_H-M   'P 1'
#
loop_
_entity.id
_entity.type
_entity.pdbx_description
1 polymer ?
#
loop_
_entity_poly.entity_id
_entity_poly.type
_entity_poly.pdbx_seq_one_letter_code
_entity_poly.pdbx_strand_id
1 'polypeptide(L)'
;MSYQIFNQFLTGQFIVKIKEDIFSLRVFSKEDLKAIAYYHARRYFLTLPHWLVRCGLNIKNRIIDIGIFYQSELKALVQCEFGISPNQTDFFPEECFNQSLKNLIEVINLLNKEIYGYILTVYESSTKYFLPLLPEKGFYHWLTINIKELPDPQRWRRNYEELVSKFVDKI
;
A
#
# COMPACT_ATOMS: atom_id res chain seq x y z
N MET A 1 8.03 -18.00 12.93
CA MET A 1 6.60 -18.33 12.69
C MET A 1 5.79 -17.11 12.27
N SER A 2 5.91 -15.96 12.95
CA SER A 2 5.21 -14.70 12.60
C SER A 2 5.47 -14.22 11.16
N TYR A 3 6.72 -14.27 10.67
CA TYR A 3 7.06 -13.81 9.32
C TYR A 3 6.39 -14.59 8.18
N GLN A 4 6.34 -15.91 8.25
CA GLN A 4 5.73 -16.73 7.19
C GLN A 4 4.22 -16.45 7.07
N ILE A 5 3.52 -16.38 8.22
CA ILE A 5 2.11 -15.99 8.28
C ILE A 5 1.91 -14.61 7.66
N PHE A 6 2.77 -13.66 8.04
CA PHE A 6 2.71 -12.29 7.57
C PHE A 6 2.92 -12.16 6.07
N ASN A 7 3.98 -12.79 5.56
CA ASN A 7 4.34 -12.71 4.15
C ASN A 7 3.30 -13.42 3.28
N GLN A 8 2.80 -14.58 3.72
CA GLN A 8 1.71 -15.29 3.02
C GLN A 8 0.41 -14.49 3.00
N PHE A 9 0.06 -13.82 4.10
CA PHE A 9 -1.10 -12.95 4.13
C PHE A 9 -0.96 -11.79 3.14
N LEU A 10 0.13 -11.02 3.23
CA LEU A 10 0.31 -9.81 2.44
C LEU A 10 0.49 -10.07 0.94
N THR A 11 1.32 -11.07 0.58
CA THR A 11 1.59 -11.40 -0.83
C THR A 11 0.51 -12.30 -1.45
N GLY A 12 -0.33 -12.92 -0.62
CA GLY A 12 -1.44 -13.77 -1.06
C GLY A 12 -2.79 -13.06 -0.98
N GLN A 13 -3.57 -13.37 0.06
CA GLN A 13 -4.98 -12.94 0.13
C GLN A 13 -5.14 -11.41 0.15
N PHE A 14 -4.24 -10.71 0.83
CA PHE A 14 -4.34 -9.25 0.98
C PHE A 14 -4.28 -8.54 -0.38
N ILE A 15 -3.22 -8.77 -1.16
CA ILE A 15 -3.04 -8.10 -2.45
C ILE A 15 -4.17 -8.45 -3.43
N VAL A 16 -4.68 -9.68 -3.40
CA VAL A 16 -5.82 -10.10 -4.22
C VAL A 16 -7.06 -9.29 -3.86
N LYS A 17 -7.36 -9.11 -2.57
CA LYS A 17 -8.51 -8.30 -2.15
C LYS A 17 -8.37 -6.82 -2.49
N ILE A 18 -7.18 -6.25 -2.35
CA ILE A 18 -6.93 -4.88 -2.82
C ILE A 18 -7.16 -4.75 -4.32
N LYS A 19 -6.68 -5.71 -5.13
CA LYS A 19 -6.92 -5.73 -6.58
C LYS A 19 -8.40 -5.82 -6.93
N GLU A 20 -9.19 -6.62 -6.20
CA GLU A 20 -10.66 -6.70 -6.37
C GLU A 20 -11.34 -5.35 -6.07
N ASP A 21 -10.94 -4.66 -5.01
CA ASP A 21 -11.51 -3.35 -4.66
C ASP A 21 -11.10 -2.26 -5.65
N ILE A 22 -9.87 -2.29 -6.17
CA ILE A 22 -9.44 -1.41 -7.26
C ILE A 22 -10.26 -1.70 -8.51
N PHE A 23 -10.37 -2.95 -8.93
CA PHE A 23 -11.15 -3.35 -10.11
C PHE A 23 -12.60 -2.88 -10.05
N SER A 24 -13.21 -2.92 -8.85
CA SER A 24 -14.58 -2.46 -8.61
C SER A 24 -14.72 -0.96 -8.31
N LEU A 25 -13.65 -0.17 -8.48
CA LEU A 25 -13.61 1.29 -8.24
C LEU A 25 -14.03 1.71 -6.83
N ARG A 26 -13.79 0.84 -5.84
CA ARG A 26 -13.92 1.19 -4.42
C ARG A 26 -12.71 1.96 -3.88
N VAL A 27 -11.63 2.00 -4.66
CA VAL A 27 -10.38 2.71 -4.36
C VAL A 27 -10.02 3.61 -5.53
N PHE A 28 -10.06 4.92 -5.31
CA PHE A 28 -9.70 5.92 -6.32
C PHE A 28 -8.84 7.07 -5.74
N SER A 29 -8.47 6.97 -4.47
CA SER A 29 -7.58 7.89 -3.75
C SER A 29 -6.63 7.14 -2.82
N LYS A 30 -5.65 7.87 -2.26
CA LYS A 30 -4.74 7.35 -1.24
C LYS A 30 -5.50 6.99 0.05
N GLU A 31 -6.49 7.79 0.41
CA GLU A 31 -7.31 7.63 1.61
C GLU A 31 -8.17 6.37 1.53
N ASP A 32 -8.79 6.10 0.38
CA ASP A 32 -9.53 4.86 0.15
C ASP A 32 -8.61 3.65 0.25
N LEU A 33 -7.43 3.74 -0.38
CA LEU A 33 -6.44 2.67 -0.35
C LEU A 33 -6.03 2.34 1.08
N LYS A 34 -5.74 3.36 1.91
CA LYS A 34 -5.44 3.19 3.33
C LYS A 34 -6.60 2.55 4.08
N ALA A 35 -7.83 3.02 3.86
CA ALA A 35 -9.02 2.52 4.55
C ALA A 35 -9.27 1.04 4.24
N ILE A 36 -9.22 0.67 2.96
CA ILE A 36 -9.43 -0.71 2.49
C ILE A 36 -8.28 -1.62 2.92
N ALA A 37 -7.03 -1.15 2.82
CA ALA A 37 -5.85 -1.86 3.33
C ALA A 37 -5.98 -2.16 4.84
N TYR A 38 -6.38 -1.15 5.62
CA TYR A 38 -6.61 -1.34 7.05
C TYR A 38 -7.75 -2.33 7.33
N TYR A 39 -8.85 -2.24 6.60
CA TYR A 39 -10.00 -3.15 6.73
C TYR A 39 -9.60 -4.62 6.52
N HIS A 40 -8.94 -4.93 5.40
CA HIS A 40 -8.55 -6.32 5.10
C HIS A 40 -7.49 -6.85 6.05
N ALA A 41 -6.49 -6.02 6.41
CA ALA A 41 -5.51 -6.38 7.43
C ALA A 41 -6.17 -6.69 8.77
N ARG A 42 -7.05 -5.80 9.24
CA ARG A 42 -7.76 -5.98 10.51
C ARG A 42 -8.64 -7.22 10.49
N ARG A 43 -9.40 -7.45 9.42
CA ARG A 43 -10.27 -8.63 9.28
C ARG A 43 -9.49 -9.94 9.39
N TYR A 44 -8.30 -10.01 8.79
CA TYR A 44 -7.45 -11.19 8.89
C TYR A 44 -6.88 -11.35 10.30
N PHE A 45 -6.16 -10.34 10.80
CA PHE A 45 -5.42 -10.45 12.06
C PHE A 45 -6.32 -10.53 13.30
N LEU A 46 -7.56 -10.03 13.26
CA LEU A 46 -8.52 -10.22 14.37
C LEU A 46 -8.91 -11.68 14.59
N THR A 47 -8.76 -12.54 13.58
CA THR A 47 -9.03 -13.98 13.73
C THR A 47 -7.89 -14.74 14.40
N LEU A 48 -6.73 -14.08 14.60
CA LEU A 48 -5.54 -14.68 15.17
C LEU A 48 -5.31 -14.15 16.61
N PRO A 49 -5.05 -15.01 17.59
CA PRO A 49 -4.84 -14.57 18.97
C PRO A 49 -3.59 -13.70 19.09
N HIS A 50 -3.67 -12.66 19.93
CA HIS A 50 -2.58 -11.72 20.24
C HIS A 50 -2.12 -10.79 19.10
N TRP A 51 -2.81 -10.78 17.96
CA TRP A 51 -2.52 -9.85 16.87
C TRP A 51 -3.37 -8.60 16.97
N LEU A 52 -2.81 -7.47 16.54
CA LEU A 52 -3.53 -6.21 16.44
C LEU A 52 -3.03 -5.38 15.26
N VAL A 53 -3.93 -4.56 14.72
CA VAL A 53 -3.65 -3.65 13.60
C VAL A 53 -4.03 -2.23 14.00
N ARG A 54 -3.11 -1.29 13.80
CA ARG A 54 -3.32 0.15 14.01
C ARG A 54 -3.12 0.90 12.71
N CYS A 55 -3.87 1.97 12.53
CA CYS A 55 -3.73 2.91 11.42
C CYS A 55 -3.18 4.26 11.92
N GLY A 56 -2.52 5.01 11.04
CA GLY A 56 -2.04 6.37 11.32
C GLY A 56 -1.01 6.44 12.44
N LEU A 57 -0.02 5.54 12.43
CA LEU A 57 1.03 5.50 13.45
C LEU A 57 1.98 6.68 13.28
N ASN A 58 2.02 7.58 14.26
CA ASN A 58 3.05 8.62 14.33
C ASN A 58 4.27 8.09 15.10
N ILE A 59 5.37 7.88 14.38
CA ILE A 59 6.65 7.44 14.94
C ILE A 59 7.69 8.53 14.69
N LYS A 60 8.07 9.26 15.75
CA LYS A 60 9.05 10.36 15.68
C LYS A 60 8.72 11.38 14.57
N ASN A 61 7.48 11.86 14.54
CA ASN A 61 6.94 12.82 13.56
C ASN A 61 6.87 12.31 12.12
N ARG A 62 6.97 10.99 11.91
CA ARG A 62 6.71 10.35 10.62
C ARG A 62 5.44 9.53 10.74
N ILE A 63 4.53 9.71 9.79
CA ILE A 63 3.27 8.97 9.75
C ILE A 63 3.50 7.71 8.93
N ILE A 64 3.16 6.56 9.52
CA ILE A 64 3.02 5.29 8.82
C ILE A 64 1.55 4.91 8.79
N ASP A 65 1.07 4.46 7.63
CA ASP A 65 -0.35 4.23 7.41
C ASP A 65 -0.91 3.10 8.23
N ILE A 66 -0.21 1.97 8.30
CA ILE A 66 -0.64 0.78 9.04
C ILE A 66 0.54 0.16 9.79
N GLY A 67 0.33 -0.22 11.04
CA GLY A 67 1.26 -1.11 11.74
C GLY A 67 0.55 -2.33 12.33
N ILE A 68 1.28 -3.44 12.31
CA ILE A 68 0.79 -4.75 12.71
C ILE A 68 1.67 -5.26 13.85
N PHE A 69 1.02 -5.66 14.93
CA PHE A 69 1.70 -6.05 16.17
C PHE A 69 1.27 -7.44 16.59
N TYR A 70 2.18 -8.12 17.27
CA TYR A 70 1.97 -9.41 17.90
C TYR A 70 2.41 -9.29 19.37
N GLN A 71 1.53 -9.63 20.31
CA GLN A 71 1.80 -9.49 21.75
C GLN A 71 2.29 -8.07 22.12
N SER A 72 1.65 -7.05 21.54
CA SER A 72 2.01 -5.62 21.71
C SER A 72 3.37 -5.21 21.13
N GLU A 73 4.08 -6.10 20.46
CA GLU A 73 5.31 -5.78 19.75
C GLU A 73 5.06 -5.51 18.28
N LEU A 74 5.55 -4.36 17.78
CA LEU A 74 5.47 -4.02 16.36
C LEU A 74 6.28 -5.02 15.53
N LYS A 75 5.63 -5.67 14.56
CA LYS A 75 6.26 -6.66 13.67
C LYS A 75 6.36 -6.18 12.22
N ALA A 76 5.43 -5.35 11.78
CA ALA A 76 5.45 -4.84 10.42
C ALA A 76 4.76 -3.49 10.27
N LEU A 77 5.16 -2.79 9.21
CA LEU A 77 4.67 -1.49 8.80
C LEU A 77 4.25 -1.56 7.33
N VAL A 78 3.12 -0.93 6.99
CA VAL A 78 2.65 -0.78 5.61
C VAL A 78 2.46 0.70 5.33
N GLN A 79 3.11 1.17 4.27
CA GLN A 79 2.93 2.50 3.69
C GLN A 79 2.13 2.37 2.40
N CYS A 80 1.07 3.17 2.23
CA CYS A 80 0.19 3.13 1.06
C CYS A 80 0.43 4.35 0.18
N GLU A 81 0.64 4.14 -1.12
CA GLU A 81 0.79 5.22 -2.10
C GLU A 81 -0.12 4.98 -3.31
N PHE A 82 -0.77 6.05 -3.76
CA PHE A 82 -1.72 6.03 -4.87
C PHE A 82 -1.30 7.09 -5.90
N GLY A 83 -0.92 6.64 -7.08
CA GLY A 83 -0.29 7.44 -8.14
C GLY A 83 -1.11 7.53 -9.42
N ILE A 84 -2.44 7.38 -9.35
CA ILE A 84 -3.34 7.61 -10.48
C ILE A 84 -3.85 9.04 -10.40
N SER A 85 -3.61 9.84 -11.45
CA SER A 85 -4.05 11.24 -11.54
C SER A 85 -5.01 11.43 -12.71
N PRO A 86 -6.07 12.25 -12.60
CA PRO A 86 -7.00 12.52 -13.69
C PRO A 86 -6.30 13.10 -14.93
N ASN A 87 -6.77 12.73 -16.12
CA ASN A 87 -6.19 13.11 -17.42
C ASN A 87 -4.71 12.71 -17.66
N GLN A 88 -4.07 12.06 -16.69
CA GLN A 88 -2.71 11.58 -16.81
C GLN A 88 -2.70 10.06 -16.94
N THR A 89 -2.37 9.59 -18.14
CA THR A 89 -2.19 8.17 -18.45
C THR A 89 -0.71 7.87 -18.59
N ASP A 90 -0.32 6.64 -18.28
CA ASP A 90 1.06 6.16 -18.46
C ASP A 90 2.13 6.94 -17.68
N PHE A 91 1.88 7.19 -16.40
CA PHE A 91 2.77 7.91 -15.51
C PHE A 91 3.05 7.15 -14.20
N PHE A 92 4.31 7.20 -13.78
CA PHE A 92 4.76 6.69 -12.49
C PHE A 92 5.39 7.83 -11.67
N PRO A 93 4.81 8.23 -10.52
CA PRO A 93 5.33 9.32 -9.68
C PRO A 93 6.53 8.86 -8.84
N GLU A 94 7.66 8.62 -9.51
CA GLU A 94 8.87 8.03 -8.92
C GLU A 94 9.35 8.75 -7.67
N GLU A 95 9.44 10.09 -7.71
CA GLU A 95 9.92 10.89 -6.59
C GLU A 95 9.07 10.70 -5.32
N CYS A 96 7.74 10.70 -5.46
CA CYS A 96 6.81 10.50 -4.36
C CYS A 96 6.96 9.11 -3.72
N PHE A 97 7.10 8.08 -4.56
CA PHE A 97 7.20 6.71 -4.09
C PHE A 97 8.57 6.45 -3.45
N ASN A 98 9.64 7.00 -4.02
CA ASN A 98 10.99 6.97 -3.43
C ASN A 98 11.04 7.71 -2.08
N GLN A 99 10.38 8.86 -1.96
CA GLN A 99 10.29 9.57 -0.68
C GLN A 99 9.53 8.76 0.37
N SER A 100 8.45 8.10 -0.01
CA SER A 100 7.66 7.24 0.88
C SER A 100 8.44 6.01 1.33
N LEU A 101 9.19 5.40 0.42
CA LEU A 101 10.12 4.31 0.74
C LEU A 101 11.21 4.78 1.71
N LYS A 102 11.83 5.94 1.44
CA LYS A 102 12.86 6.53 2.31
C LYS A 102 12.30 6.78 3.72
N ASN A 103 11.10 7.35 3.83
CA ASN A 103 10.43 7.58 5.11
C ASN A 103 10.24 6.27 5.88
N LEU A 104 9.78 5.21 5.21
CA LEU A 104 9.57 3.90 5.81
C LEU A 104 10.90 3.28 6.31
N ILE A 105 11.96 3.36 5.50
CA ILE A 105 13.31 2.90 5.86
C ILE A 105 13.83 3.63 7.09
N GLU A 106 13.71 4.96 7.11
CA GLU A 106 14.12 5.77 8.26
C GLU A 106 13.38 5.37 9.53
N VAL A 107 12.06 5.15 9.46
CA VAL A 107 11.27 4.70 10.61
C VAL A 107 11.74 3.33 11.11
N ILE A 108 11.98 2.37 10.22
CA ILE A 108 12.45 1.03 10.59
C ILE A 108 13.82 1.10 11.27
N ASN A 109 14.76 1.86 10.69
CA ASN A 109 16.08 2.08 11.27
C ASN A 109 16.01 2.76 12.64
N LEU A 110 15.09 3.71 12.83
CA LEU A 110 14.90 4.43 14.10
C LEU A 110 14.37 3.54 15.23
N LEU A 111 13.69 2.44 14.90
CA LEU A 111 13.12 1.50 15.87
C LEU A 111 14.15 0.47 16.35
N ASN A 112 15.26 0.29 15.61
CA ASN A 112 16.37 -0.62 15.91
C ASN A 112 15.90 -2.04 16.30
N LYS A 113 14.95 -2.58 15.53
CA LYS A 113 14.36 -3.92 15.72
C LYS A 113 14.11 -4.56 14.36
N GLU A 114 14.05 -5.89 14.32
CA GLU A 114 13.62 -6.61 13.13
C GLU A 114 12.13 -6.39 12.88
N ILE A 115 11.85 -5.50 11.92
CA ILE A 115 10.50 -5.11 11.50
C ILE A 115 10.43 -5.20 9.98
N TYR A 116 9.35 -5.77 9.47
CA TYR A 116 9.13 -5.86 8.03
C TYR A 116 8.43 -4.60 7.50
N GLY A 117 8.98 -4.01 6.45
CA GLY A 117 8.41 -2.84 5.77
C GLY A 117 7.75 -3.23 4.46
N TYR A 118 6.51 -2.78 4.24
CA TYR A 118 5.78 -2.99 3.00
C TYR A 118 5.34 -1.66 2.42
N ILE A 119 5.47 -1.52 1.11
CA ILE A 119 4.93 -0.39 0.38
C ILE A 119 3.89 -0.89 -0.63
N LEU A 120 2.64 -0.55 -0.35
CA LEU A 120 1.49 -0.86 -1.19
C LEU A 120 1.30 0.29 -2.16
N THR A 121 1.48 0.01 -3.45
CA THR A 121 1.50 1.05 -4.48
C THR A 121 0.48 0.76 -5.57
N VAL A 122 -0.26 1.78 -5.97
CA VAL A 122 -1.17 1.75 -7.10
C VAL A 122 -0.74 2.80 -8.10
N TYR A 123 -0.53 2.43 -9.37
CA TYR A 123 -0.02 3.33 -10.41
C TYR A 123 -0.47 2.89 -11.81
N GLU A 124 -0.21 3.73 -12.82
CA GLU A 124 -0.51 3.45 -14.22
C GLU A 124 0.74 3.67 -15.07
N SER A 125 1.48 2.63 -15.45
CA SER A 125 2.67 2.80 -16.29
C SER A 125 2.88 1.61 -17.23
N SER A 126 3.42 1.88 -18.42
CA SER A 126 3.85 0.89 -19.41
C SER A 126 5.12 0.18 -18.95
N THR A 127 5.91 0.83 -18.08
CA THR A 127 7.03 0.21 -17.38
C THR A 127 6.49 -0.82 -16.38
N LYS A 128 6.62 -2.10 -16.73
CA LYS A 128 6.15 -3.23 -15.92
C LYS A 128 6.87 -3.38 -14.58
N TYR A 129 8.12 -2.93 -14.50
CA TYR A 129 8.96 -3.11 -13.34
C TYR A 129 9.45 -1.77 -12.80
N PHE A 130 8.94 -1.40 -11.63
CA PHE A 130 9.63 -0.47 -10.77
C PHE A 130 10.38 -1.27 -9.70
N LEU A 131 11.69 -1.32 -9.84
CA LEU A 131 12.60 -1.83 -8.80
C LEU A 131 13.20 -0.58 -8.15
N PRO A 132 12.69 -0.11 -7.00
CA PRO A 132 13.42 0.93 -6.30
C PRO A 132 14.77 0.41 -5.87
N LEU A 133 15.65 1.34 -5.50
CA LEU A 133 16.85 1.05 -4.75
C LEU A 133 16.46 0.54 -3.35
N LEU A 134 16.36 -0.78 -3.20
CA LEU A 134 16.19 -1.42 -1.90
C LEU A 134 17.53 -1.35 -1.14
N PRO A 135 17.54 -0.89 0.12
CA PRO A 135 18.77 -0.89 0.92
C PRO A 135 19.22 -2.33 1.25
N GLU A 136 20.52 -2.50 1.49
CA GLU A 136 21.14 -3.81 1.80
C GLU A 136 20.69 -4.41 3.15
N LYS A 137 20.11 -3.59 4.05
CA LYS A 137 19.73 -3.99 5.41
C LYS A 137 18.26 -3.69 5.70
N GLY A 138 17.52 -4.74 6.04
CA GLY A 138 16.10 -4.70 6.42
C GLY A 138 15.22 -5.50 5.45
N PHE A 139 14.05 -5.92 5.90
CA PHE A 139 13.12 -6.69 5.08
C PHE A 139 12.07 -5.75 4.49
N TYR A 140 12.30 -5.31 3.25
CA TYR A 140 11.40 -4.42 2.51
C TYR A 140 10.75 -5.14 1.36
N HIS A 141 9.45 -4.96 1.21
CA HIS A 141 8.65 -5.67 0.22
C HIS A 141 7.75 -4.70 -0.53
N TRP A 142 7.73 -4.86 -1.85
CA TRP A 142 6.87 -4.09 -2.75
C TRP A 142 5.59 -4.86 -3.04
N LEU A 143 4.46 -4.21 -2.81
CA LEU A 143 3.14 -4.71 -3.13
C LEU A 143 2.57 -3.80 -4.23
N THR A 144 2.98 -4.06 -5.48
CA THR A 144 2.67 -3.22 -6.64
C THR A 144 1.36 -3.64 -7.32
N ILE A 145 0.58 -2.63 -7.72
CA ILE A 145 -0.62 -2.80 -8.53
C ILE A 145 -0.57 -1.79 -9.67
N ASN A 146 -0.26 -2.28 -10.86
CA ASN A 146 -0.33 -1.48 -12.07
C ASN A 146 -1.71 -1.65 -12.71
N ILE A 147 -2.47 -0.56 -12.86
CA ILE A 147 -3.82 -0.65 -13.42
C ILE A 147 -3.84 -1.09 -14.89
N LYS A 148 -2.71 -0.98 -15.61
CA LYS A 148 -2.58 -1.52 -16.98
C LYS A 148 -2.64 -3.05 -17.05
N GLU A 149 -2.47 -3.73 -15.92
CA GLU A 149 -2.56 -5.20 -15.80
C GLU A 149 -3.98 -5.69 -15.51
N LEU A 150 -4.96 -4.79 -15.38
CA LEU A 150 -6.35 -5.16 -15.22
C LEU A 150 -6.91 -5.81 -16.51
N PRO A 151 -7.97 -6.64 -16.43
CA PRO A 151 -8.56 -7.28 -17.61
C PRO A 151 -9.05 -6.32 -18.70
N ASP A 152 -9.50 -5.12 -18.32
CA ASP A 152 -9.94 -4.05 -19.24
C ASP A 152 -9.53 -2.67 -18.67
N PRO A 153 -8.27 -2.26 -18.87
CA PRO A 153 -7.74 -1.05 -18.26
C PRO A 153 -8.35 0.23 -18.83
N GLN A 154 -8.75 0.22 -20.12
CA GLN A 154 -9.36 1.38 -20.77
C GLN A 154 -10.75 1.67 -20.21
N ARG A 155 -11.57 0.64 -20.03
CA ARG A 155 -12.89 0.78 -19.40
C ARG A 155 -12.77 1.23 -17.95
N TRP A 156 -11.86 0.61 -17.20
CA TRP A 156 -11.61 1.01 -15.81
C TRP A 156 -11.23 2.50 -15.73
N ARG A 157 -10.30 2.94 -16.59
CA ARG A 157 -9.84 4.34 -16.63
C ARG A 157 -10.98 5.30 -16.94
N ARG A 158 -11.82 5.00 -17.94
CA ARG A 158 -12.98 5.84 -18.27
C ARG A 158 -13.92 6.02 -17.08
N ASN A 159 -14.22 4.92 -16.38
CA ASN A 159 -15.09 4.95 -15.23
C ASN A 159 -14.46 5.69 -14.04
N TYR A 160 -13.15 5.55 -13.83
CA TYR A 160 -12.39 6.32 -12.84
C TYR A 160 -12.50 7.83 -13.12
N GLU A 161 -12.24 8.26 -14.35
CA GLU A 161 -12.35 9.67 -14.75
C GLU A 161 -13.78 10.21 -14.55
N GLU A 162 -14.79 9.42 -14.93
CA GLU A 162 -16.18 9.77 -14.72
C GLU A 162 -16.50 9.93 -13.22
N LEU A 163 -16.02 9.01 -12.38
CA LEU A 163 -16.21 9.07 -10.94
C LEU A 163 -15.53 10.29 -10.33
N VAL A 164 -14.26 10.51 -10.63
CA VAL A 164 -13.50 11.66 -10.13
C VAL A 164 -14.17 12.97 -10.55
N SER A 165 -14.63 13.09 -11.80
CA SER A 165 -15.31 14.30 -12.28
C SER A 165 -16.61 14.64 -11.54
N LYS A 166 -17.22 13.67 -10.85
CA LYS A 166 -18.45 13.85 -10.06
C LYS A 166 -18.19 14.25 -8.61
N PHE A 167 -17.03 13.88 -8.05
CA PHE A 167 -16.77 13.94 -6.61
C PHE A 167 -15.55 14.77 -6.21
N VAL A 168 -14.66 15.06 -7.16
CA VAL A 168 -13.51 15.93 -6.94
C VAL A 168 -13.81 17.23 -7.67
N ASP A 169 -14.06 18.30 -6.89
CA ASP A 169 -14.22 19.64 -7.44
C ASP A 169 -13.06 19.94 -8.39
N LYS A 170 -13.36 20.57 -9.53
CA LYS A 170 -12.33 21.06 -10.45
C LYS A 170 -11.51 22.10 -9.67
N ILE A 171 -10.33 21.69 -9.19
CA ILE A 171 -9.32 22.59 -8.62
C ILE A 171 -8.86 23.55 -9.72
#